data_AF-A0A9Q3I2B5-F1
#
_entry.id   AF-A0A9Q3I2B5-F1
#
_cell.length_a   1.000
_cell.length_b   1.000
_cell.length_c   1.000
_cell.angle_alpha   90.00
_cell.angle_beta   90.00
_cell.angle_gamma   90.00
#
_symmetry.space_group_name_H-M   'P 1'
#
loop_
_entity.id
_entity.type
_entity.pdbx_description
1 polymer ?
#
loop_
_entity_poly.entity_id
_entity_poly.type
_entity_poly.pdbx_seq_one_letter_code
_entity_poly.pdbx_strand_id
1 'polypeptide(L)'
;MQQMTQIMANLQAASSSESSRPPAFKTPVIKATEGFDGTQPFKVRSFIQSCQLMSHNDPANFFQDRKKVLYSTSFLIGRAAKWIEPYLSNLTNQDPSYFLNSWKLFESQLFTLFSRVGFFENERKWACIFIHC
;
A
#
# COMPACT_ATOMS: atom_id res chain seq x y z
N MET A 1 -33.01 59.03 -5.82
CA MET A 1 -33.79 57.81 -6.16
C MET A 1 -33.09 56.88 -7.16
N GLN A 2 -32.10 57.32 -7.96
CA GLN A 2 -31.45 56.48 -8.99
C GLN A 2 -30.40 55.47 -8.47
N GLN A 3 -29.81 55.67 -7.29
CA GLN A 3 -28.77 54.75 -6.76
C GLN A 3 -29.33 53.38 -6.32
N MET A 4 -30.59 53.34 -5.86
CA MET A 4 -31.16 52.11 -5.30
C MET A 4 -31.47 51.08 -6.40
N THR A 5 -31.84 51.54 -7.60
CA THR A 5 -32.11 50.70 -8.77
C THR A 5 -30.84 50.07 -9.33
N GLN A 6 -29.70 50.78 -9.25
CA GLN A 6 -28.43 50.30 -9.78
C GLN A 6 -27.87 49.12 -8.97
N ILE A 7 -28.10 49.11 -7.65
CA ILE A 7 -27.65 48.03 -6.76
C ILE A 7 -28.38 46.72 -7.08
N MET A 8 -29.68 46.77 -7.35
CA MET A 8 -30.47 45.57 -7.70
C MET A 8 -30.07 44.98 -9.07
N ALA A 9 -29.74 45.84 -10.05
CA ALA A 9 -29.28 45.40 -11.37
C ALA A 9 -27.93 44.66 -11.31
N ASN A 10 -27.00 45.11 -10.45
CA ASN A 10 -25.70 44.46 -10.28
C ASN A 10 -25.78 43.12 -9.55
N LEU A 11 -26.73 42.97 -8.62
CA LEU A 11 -27.00 41.69 -7.93
C LEU A 11 -27.57 40.62 -8.86
N GLN A 12 -28.41 41.01 -9.84
CA GLN A 12 -28.94 40.08 -10.84
C GLN A 12 -27.88 39.67 -11.88
N ALA A 13 -26.97 40.58 -12.26
CA ALA A 13 -25.88 40.26 -13.19
C ALA A 13 -24.82 39.32 -12.58
N ALA A 14 -24.59 39.37 -11.27
CA ALA A 14 -23.65 38.49 -10.57
C ALA A 14 -24.16 37.05 -10.37
N SER A 15 -25.44 36.78 -10.67
CA SER A 15 -26.05 35.45 -10.55
C SER A 15 -25.90 34.57 -11.80
N SER A 16 -25.37 35.11 -12.90
CA SER A 16 -25.18 34.40 -14.15
C SER A 16 -23.70 34.17 -14.44
N SER A 17 -22.96 33.66 -13.45
CA SER A 17 -21.67 33.03 -13.71
C SER A 17 -21.92 31.55 -13.98
N GLU A 18 -21.87 31.20 -15.25
CA GLU A 18 -21.80 29.84 -15.79
C GLU A 18 -21.04 28.92 -14.82
N SER A 19 -21.74 27.92 -14.28
CA SER A 19 -21.16 26.84 -13.48
C SER A 19 -20.24 25.99 -14.37
N SER A 20 -19.07 26.52 -14.71
CA SER A 20 -17.96 25.71 -15.22
C SER A 20 -17.39 24.96 -14.01
N ARG A 21 -18.04 23.84 -13.68
CA ARG A 21 -17.49 22.86 -12.75
C ARG A 21 -16.05 22.59 -13.21
N PRO A 22 -15.02 22.83 -12.38
CA PRO A 22 -13.65 22.51 -12.78
C PRO A 22 -13.65 21.05 -13.23
N PRO A 23 -12.88 20.69 -14.30
CA PRO A 23 -12.80 19.33 -14.76
C PRO A 23 -12.57 18.45 -13.54
N ALA A 24 -13.48 17.52 -13.28
CA ALA A 24 -13.35 16.61 -12.15
C ALA A 24 -11.92 16.06 -12.23
N PHE A 25 -11.11 16.35 -11.20
CA PHE A 25 -9.73 15.88 -11.15
C PHE A 25 -9.84 14.36 -11.28
N LYS A 26 -9.53 13.84 -12.47
CA LYS A 26 -9.54 12.41 -12.71
C LYS A 26 -8.34 11.91 -11.94
N THR A 27 -8.58 11.43 -10.73
CA THR A 27 -7.55 10.79 -9.93
C THR A 27 -6.89 9.76 -10.86
N PRO A 28 -5.58 9.87 -11.13
CA PRO A 28 -4.91 8.90 -11.97
C PRO A 28 -5.20 7.52 -11.40
N VAL A 29 -5.63 6.59 -12.26
CA VAL A 29 -5.82 5.19 -11.84
C VAL A 29 -4.48 4.74 -11.26
N ILE A 30 -4.43 4.58 -9.94
CA ILE A 30 -3.22 4.13 -9.27
C ILE A 30 -2.97 2.72 -9.75
N LYS A 31 -1.85 2.54 -10.46
CA LYS A 31 -1.45 1.24 -11.00
C LYS A 31 -1.38 0.25 -9.83
N ALA A 32 -2.04 -0.89 -10.00
CA ALA A 32 -1.97 -1.98 -9.02
C ALA A 32 -0.51 -2.38 -8.79
N THR A 33 -0.20 -2.81 -7.56
CA THR A 33 1.13 -3.31 -7.19
C THR A 33 1.55 -4.42 -8.16
N GLU A 34 2.75 -4.32 -8.73
CA GLU A 34 3.29 -5.40 -9.56
C GLU A 34 3.73 -6.59 -8.69
N GLY A 35 3.62 -7.80 -9.24
CA GLY A 35 4.05 -9.01 -8.54
C GLY A 35 5.55 -8.99 -8.22
N PHE A 36 5.92 -9.36 -7.00
CA PHE A 36 7.31 -9.45 -6.54
C PHE A 36 7.72 -10.90 -6.36
N ASP A 37 8.68 -11.34 -7.18
CA ASP A 37 9.15 -12.73 -7.21
C ASP A 37 10.34 -13.02 -6.29
N GLY A 38 11.00 -11.98 -5.78
CA GLY A 38 12.19 -12.08 -4.95
C GLY A 38 13.49 -12.41 -5.71
N THR A 39 13.53 -12.28 -7.04
CA THR A 39 14.74 -12.58 -7.84
C THR A 39 15.69 -11.40 -7.97
N GLN A 40 15.15 -10.18 -8.01
CA GLN A 40 15.90 -8.94 -8.21
C GLN A 40 15.97 -8.13 -6.92
N PRO A 41 17.10 -8.09 -6.20
CA PRO A 41 17.17 -7.48 -4.87
C PRO A 41 16.80 -6.00 -4.83
N PHE A 42 17.12 -5.26 -5.90
CA PHE A 42 16.81 -3.84 -6.00
C PHE A 42 15.29 -3.55 -6.11
N LYS A 43 14.47 -4.54 -6.50
CA LYS A 43 13.01 -4.37 -6.64
C LYS A 43 12.25 -4.40 -5.32
N VAL A 44 12.84 -4.93 -4.23
CA VAL A 44 12.14 -5.05 -2.94
C VAL A 44 11.71 -3.68 -2.40
N ARG A 45 12.53 -2.63 -2.58
CA ARG A 45 12.18 -1.27 -2.17
C ARG A 45 11.00 -0.72 -2.97
N SER A 46 11.03 -0.86 -4.29
CA SER A 46 9.95 -0.40 -5.16
C SER A 46 8.64 -1.11 -4.87
N PHE A 47 8.70 -2.40 -4.56
CA PHE A 47 7.54 -3.18 -4.12
C PHE A 47 6.94 -2.64 -2.82
N ILE A 48 7.76 -2.49 -1.76
CA ILE A 48 7.32 -1.96 -0.46
C ILE A 48 6.70 -0.56 -0.62
N GLN A 49 7.35 0.33 -1.37
CA GLN A 49 6.85 1.68 -1.65
C GLN A 49 5.49 1.66 -2.35
N SER A 50 5.28 0.74 -3.30
CA SER A 50 4.01 0.60 -4.01
C SER A 50 2.88 0.15 -3.08
N CYS A 51 3.15 -0.80 -2.18
CA CYS A 51 2.20 -1.21 -1.15
C CYS A 51 1.87 -0.08 -0.18
N GLN A 52 2.88 0.67 0.26
CA GLN A 52 2.67 1.85 1.13
C GLN A 52 1.80 2.88 0.44
N LEU A 53 2.07 3.21 -0.82
CA LEU A 53 1.26 4.16 -1.60
C LEU A 53 -0.21 3.72 -1.68
N MET A 54 -0.47 2.43 -1.96
CA MET A 54 -1.83 1.90 -1.98
C MET A 54 -2.52 2.03 -0.61
N SER A 55 -1.81 1.71 0.47
CA SER A 55 -2.38 1.81 1.82
C SER A 55 -2.70 3.25 2.24
N HIS A 56 -1.92 4.23 1.77
CA HIS A 56 -2.18 5.65 2.01
C HIS A 56 -3.33 6.19 1.15
N ASN A 57 -3.51 5.63 -0.05
CA ASN A 57 -4.61 6.01 -0.93
C ASN A 57 -5.98 5.55 -0.38
N ASP A 58 -6.02 4.43 0.35
CA ASP A 58 -7.25 3.88 0.91
C ASP A 58 -7.15 3.61 2.43
N PRO A 59 -7.07 4.67 3.25
CA PRO A 59 -6.87 4.52 4.69
C PRO A 59 -8.03 3.80 5.39
N ALA A 60 -9.24 3.84 4.82
CA ALA A 60 -10.41 3.16 5.38
C ALA A 60 -10.25 1.63 5.32
N ASN A 61 -9.78 1.10 4.19
CA ASN A 61 -9.54 -0.34 4.06
C ASN A 61 -8.23 -0.79 4.72
N PHE A 62 -7.25 0.09 4.87
CA PHE A 62 -5.91 -0.22 5.39
C PHE A 62 -5.65 0.29 6.82
N PHE A 63 -6.68 0.53 7.62
CA PHE A 63 -6.53 1.01 9.01
C PHE A 63 -5.69 0.07 9.90
N GLN A 64 -5.76 -1.24 9.66
CA GLN A 64 -5.01 -2.25 10.42
C GLN A 64 -3.77 -2.69 9.64
N ASP A 65 -2.62 -2.76 10.31
CA ASP A 65 -1.36 -3.21 9.72
C ASP A 65 -1.46 -4.61 9.11
N ARG A 66 -2.16 -5.53 9.78
CA ARG A 66 -2.46 -6.85 9.25
C ARG A 66 -3.08 -6.81 7.85
N LYS A 67 -4.01 -5.89 7.59
CA LYS A 67 -4.64 -5.78 6.25
C LYS A 67 -3.63 -5.35 5.19
N LYS A 68 -2.71 -4.44 5.54
CA LYS A 68 -1.61 -4.03 4.65
C LYS A 68 -0.71 -5.22 4.31
N VAL A 69 -0.32 -5.98 5.33
CA VAL A 69 0.54 -7.17 5.15
C VAL A 69 -0.13 -8.22 4.28
N LEU A 70 -1.41 -8.53 4.51
CA LEU A 70 -2.15 -9.51 3.70
C LEU A 70 -2.32 -9.06 2.26
N TYR A 71 -2.63 -7.79 2.04
CA TYR A 71 -2.68 -7.22 0.70
C TYR A 71 -1.32 -7.35 0.00
N SER A 72 -0.23 -6.91 0.62
CA SER A 72 1.12 -7.05 0.06
C SER A 72 1.47 -8.51 -0.23
N THR A 73 1.08 -9.42 0.66
CA THR A 73 1.33 -10.86 0.51
C THR A 73 0.66 -11.43 -0.76
N SER A 74 -0.51 -10.92 -1.17
CA SER A 74 -1.17 -11.37 -2.40
C SER A 74 -0.42 -11.02 -3.70
N PHE A 75 0.54 -10.10 -3.64
CA PHE A 75 1.41 -9.74 -4.76
C PHE A 75 2.76 -10.44 -4.70
N LEU A 76 3.02 -11.26 -3.69
CA LEU A 76 4.21 -12.10 -3.67
C LEU A 76 4.01 -13.27 -4.64
N ILE A 77 4.97 -13.47 -5.53
CA ILE A 77 4.98 -14.56 -6.51
C ILE A 77 6.30 -15.33 -6.42
N GLY A 78 6.43 -16.42 -7.18
CA GLY A 78 7.71 -17.14 -7.33
C GLY A 78 8.35 -17.54 -5.99
N ARG A 79 9.60 -17.10 -5.76
CA ARG A 79 10.35 -17.42 -4.54
C ARG A 79 9.77 -16.72 -3.31
N ALA A 80 9.29 -15.48 -3.47
CA ALA A 80 8.69 -14.75 -2.36
C ALA A 80 7.37 -15.40 -1.88
N ALA A 81 6.57 -15.95 -2.80
CA ALA A 81 5.39 -16.73 -2.45
C ALA A 81 5.74 -18.01 -1.65
N LYS A 82 6.78 -18.75 -2.07
CA LYS A 82 7.22 -19.94 -1.33
C LYS A 82 7.69 -19.62 0.09
N TRP A 83 8.30 -18.45 0.29
CA TRP A 83 8.72 -18.00 1.62
C TRP A 83 7.52 -17.72 2.52
N ILE A 84 6.45 -17.09 2.01
CA ILE A 84 5.32 -16.66 2.83
C ILE A 84 4.31 -17.78 3.11
N GLU A 85 4.23 -18.77 2.23
CA GLU A 85 3.31 -19.92 2.28
C GLU A 85 3.17 -20.59 3.67
N PRO A 86 4.25 -20.99 4.38
CA PRO A 86 4.11 -21.64 5.68
C PRO A 86 3.44 -20.74 6.73
N TYR A 87 3.59 -19.42 6.63
CA TYR A 87 3.00 -18.48 7.57
C TYR A 87 1.51 -18.23 7.29
N LEU A 88 1.08 -18.37 6.03
CA LEU A 88 -0.33 -18.26 5.66
C LEU A 88 -1.20 -19.38 6.24
N SER A 89 -0.60 -20.50 6.65
CA SER A 89 -1.32 -21.56 7.37
C SER A 89 -1.77 -21.14 8.78
N ASN A 90 -1.16 -20.10 9.37
CA ASN A 90 -1.42 -19.62 10.72
C ASN A 90 -1.95 -18.18 10.74
N LEU A 91 -2.88 -17.85 9.85
CA LEU A 91 -3.51 -16.53 9.81
C LEU A 91 -4.37 -16.23 11.05
N THR A 92 -4.75 -17.23 11.84
CA THR A 92 -5.52 -17.01 13.08
C THR A 92 -4.66 -16.47 14.21
N ASN A 93 -3.33 -16.47 14.09
CA ASN A 93 -2.42 -15.92 15.09
C ASN A 93 -2.66 -14.42 15.26
N GLN A 94 -2.98 -14.00 16.49
CA GLN A 94 -3.22 -12.61 16.88
C GLN A 94 -2.06 -11.96 17.62
N ASP A 95 -0.94 -12.68 17.80
CA ASP A 95 0.24 -12.16 18.49
C ASP A 95 0.76 -10.91 17.76
N PRO A 96 0.89 -9.75 18.44
CA PRO A 96 1.49 -8.55 17.86
C PRO A 96 2.95 -8.73 17.40
N SER A 97 3.70 -9.68 18.00
CA SER A 97 5.07 -10.02 17.56
C SER A 97 5.08 -10.80 16.25
N TYR A 98 3.94 -11.40 15.87
CA TYR A 98 3.83 -12.14 14.63
C TYR A 98 3.91 -11.17 13.45
N PHE A 99 4.91 -11.36 12.59
CA PHE A 99 5.21 -10.38 11.54
C PHE A 99 4.05 -10.15 10.55
N LEU A 100 3.12 -11.10 10.39
CA LEU A 100 1.91 -10.90 9.57
C LEU A 100 0.93 -9.87 10.17
N ASN A 101 1.04 -9.57 11.47
CA ASN A 101 0.21 -8.60 12.18
C ASN A 101 0.84 -7.21 12.28
N SER A 102 2.11 -7.04 11.90
CA SER A 102 2.84 -5.78 11.98
C SER A 102 3.49 -5.41 10.66
N TRP A 103 3.12 -4.25 10.10
CA TRP A 103 3.69 -3.78 8.84
C TRP A 103 5.21 -3.64 8.93
N LYS A 104 5.69 -3.06 10.05
CA LYS A 104 7.12 -2.84 10.30
C LYS A 104 7.92 -4.15 10.32
N LEU A 105 7.40 -5.18 10.97
CA LEU A 105 8.07 -6.48 11.04
C LEU A 105 8.07 -7.16 9.67
N PHE A 106 6.94 -7.16 8.97
CA PHE A 106 6.86 -7.66 7.60
C PHE A 106 7.86 -6.98 6.65
N GLU A 107 7.91 -5.65 6.67
CA GLU A 107 8.86 -4.87 5.87
C GLU A 107 10.31 -5.24 6.18
N SER A 108 10.65 -5.36 7.47
CA SER A 108 11.99 -5.74 7.91
C SER A 108 12.39 -7.14 7.44
N GLN A 109 11.49 -8.11 7.56
CA GLN A 109 11.69 -9.49 7.10
C GLN A 109 11.89 -9.55 5.59
N LEU A 110 10.96 -8.94 4.84
CA LEU A 110 11.00 -8.91 3.39
C LEU A 110 12.27 -8.24 2.87
N PHE A 111 12.62 -7.08 3.45
CA PHE A 111 13.85 -6.38 3.09
C PHE A 111 15.09 -7.22 3.42
N THR A 112 15.17 -7.82 4.61
CA THR A 112 16.34 -8.62 5.02
C THR A 112 16.56 -9.82 4.11
N LEU A 113 15.48 -10.50 3.73
CA LEU A 113 15.53 -11.70 2.89
C LEU A 113 15.88 -11.39 1.44
N PHE A 114 15.28 -10.35 0.87
CA PHE A 114 15.37 -10.11 -0.57
C PHE A 114 16.33 -8.98 -0.95
N SER A 115 16.86 -8.17 -0.02
CA SER A 115 17.85 -7.13 -0.33
C SER A 115 19.28 -7.65 -0.54
N ARG A 116 19.57 -8.90 -0.14
CA ARG A 116 20.89 -9.51 -0.27
C ARG A 116 21.00 -10.31 -1.56
N VAL A 117 22.03 -9.99 -2.36
CA VAL A 117 22.42 -10.81 -3.50
C VAL A 117 23.00 -12.13 -2.96
N GLY A 118 22.32 -13.26 -3.19
CA GLY A 118 22.84 -14.61 -2.86
C GLY A 118 22.38 -15.25 -1.55
N PHE A 119 21.43 -14.68 -0.79
CA PHE A 119 21.05 -15.24 0.53
C PHE A 119 20.20 -16.53 0.47
N PHE A 120 19.80 -17.00 -0.71
CA PHE A 120 18.85 -18.12 -0.88
C PHE A 120 19.48 -19.51 -1.08
N GLU A 121 20.75 -19.71 -0.76
CA GLU A 121 21.48 -20.95 -1.14
C GLU A 121 21.31 -22.14 -0.18
N ASN A 122 20.45 -22.08 0.85
CA ASN A 122 20.27 -23.25 1.72
C ASN A 122 18.87 -23.38 2.36
N GLU A 123 18.03 -24.23 1.79
CA GLU A 123 16.62 -24.45 2.17
C GLU A 123 16.42 -24.96 3.61
N ARG A 124 17.47 -25.46 4.30
CA ARG A 124 17.36 -26.06 5.64
C ARG A 124 17.70 -25.13 6.82
N LYS A 125 18.09 -23.88 6.59
CA LYS A 125 18.42 -22.92 7.68
C LYS A 125 17.27 -21.95 8.04
N TRP A 126 16.20 -21.90 7.26
CA TRP A 126 15.13 -20.89 7.41
C TRP A 126 14.23 -21.08 8.63
N ALA A 127 14.02 -22.32 9.07
CA ALA A 127 13.27 -22.59 10.29
C ALA A 127 13.99 -22.04 11.53
N CYS A 128 15.32 -22.06 11.55
CA CYS A 128 16.08 -21.75 12.76
C CYS A 128 16.29 -20.25 13.01
N ILE A 129 16.17 -19.38 11.99
CA ILE A 129 16.45 -17.94 12.17
C ILE A 129 15.23 -17.18 12.71
N PHE A 130 14.01 -17.71 12.57
CA PHE A 130 12.77 -16.96 12.87
C PHE A 130 11.78 -17.66 13.82
N ILE A 131 12.11 -18.81 14.41
CA ILE A 131 11.27 -19.48 15.42
C ILE A 131 11.41 -18.87 16.83
N HIS A 132 12.28 -17.87 17.03
CA HIS A 132 12.58 -17.28 18.35
C HIS A 132 12.40 -15.74 18.42
N CYS A 133 11.35 -15.21 17.79
CA CYS A 133 10.87 -13.84 18.02
C CYS A 133 9.35 -13.84 18.21
#